data_AF-A0AA96VKI1-F1
#
_entry.id   AF-A0AA96VKI1-F1
#
_cell.length_a   1.000
_cell.length_b   1.000
_cell.length_c   1.000
_cell.angle_alpha   90.00
_cell.angle_beta   90.00
_cell.angle_gamma   90.00
#
_symmetry.space_group_name_H-M   'P 1'
#
loop_
_entity.id
_entity.type
_entity.pdbx_description
1 polymer ?
#
loop_
_entity_poly.entity_id
_entity_poly.type
_entity_poly.pdbx_seq_one_letter_code
_entity_poly.pdbx_strand_id
1 'polypeptide(L)'
;MIKRHRFSKHAPKPEPEPYAEGTLKDLRLKLGMTQKELAELLEVPKTTICHWERKHTNPPDVIHKLQKMHEDTKDHIKDDGVDIIEKLSYLKHRLGISYDSLAQLVGASHGTSVKDWMDGAKPKLKYVAEINRMYDELKGQHRPKPRKHRPTFCQLDPLDKTSWKAEIENPVIAWR
;
A
#
# COMPACT_ATOMS: atom_id res chain seq x y z
N MET A 1 -1.35 -10.41 -55.29
CA MET A 1 -0.69 -9.64 -54.20
C MET A 1 -1.69 -9.43 -53.08
N ILE A 2 -1.54 -10.14 -51.95
CA ILE A 2 -2.42 -9.96 -50.78
C ILE A 2 -1.89 -8.74 -49.99
N LYS A 3 -2.67 -7.66 -49.96
CA LYS A 3 -2.35 -6.47 -49.17
C LYS A 3 -2.38 -6.86 -47.69
N ARG A 4 -1.22 -6.83 -47.02
CA ARG A 4 -1.13 -6.99 -45.56
C ARG A 4 -1.81 -5.77 -44.93
N HIS A 5 -3.02 -5.95 -44.39
CA HIS A 5 -3.61 -4.95 -43.52
C HIS A 5 -2.71 -4.77 -42.28
N ARG A 6 -2.22 -3.55 -42.07
CA ARG A 6 -1.55 -3.17 -40.82
C ARG A 6 -2.59 -3.16 -39.72
N PHE A 7 -2.45 -4.04 -38.73
CA PHE A 7 -3.21 -3.93 -37.49
C PHE A 7 -2.90 -2.57 -36.84
N SER A 8 -3.95 -1.82 -36.52
CA SER A 8 -3.85 -0.56 -35.78
C SER A 8 -3.14 -0.79 -34.45
N LYS A 9 -2.08 -0.01 -34.18
CA LYS A 9 -1.25 -0.09 -32.97
C LYS A 9 -2.00 0.38 -31.70
N HIS A 10 -3.23 0.85 -31.86
CA HIS A 10 -4.05 1.50 -30.83
C HIS A 10 -5.43 0.83 -30.68
N ALA A 11 -5.54 -0.46 -31.00
CA ALA A 11 -6.72 -1.20 -30.59
C ALA A 11 -6.80 -1.14 -29.05
N PRO A 12 -7.92 -0.65 -28.46
CA PRO A 12 -8.13 -0.77 -27.03
C PRO A 12 -7.98 -2.24 -26.67
N LYS A 13 -7.17 -2.52 -25.65
CA LYS A 13 -6.98 -3.88 -25.16
C LYS A 13 -8.38 -4.43 -24.86
N PRO A 14 -8.77 -5.59 -25.41
CA PRO A 14 -10.09 -6.15 -25.14
C PRO A 14 -10.26 -6.21 -23.63
N GLU A 15 -11.41 -5.72 -23.15
CA GLU A 15 -11.76 -5.86 -21.75
C GLU A 15 -11.62 -7.35 -21.40
N PRO A 16 -10.91 -7.67 -20.30
CA PRO A 16 -10.67 -9.07 -19.97
C PRO A 16 -12.03 -9.74 -19.78
N GLU A 17 -12.36 -10.68 -20.67
CA GLU A 17 -13.57 -11.49 -20.50
C GLU A 17 -13.59 -12.03 -19.06
N PRO A 18 -14.74 -11.97 -18.37
CA PRO A 18 -14.89 -12.53 -17.04
C PRO A 18 -14.40 -13.97 -17.08
N TYR A 19 -13.31 -14.24 -16.38
CA TYR A 19 -12.76 -15.60 -16.30
C TYR A 19 -13.82 -16.50 -15.66
N ALA A 20 -13.97 -17.72 -16.17
CA ALA A 20 -14.88 -18.70 -15.59
C ALA A 20 -14.60 -18.84 -14.09
N GLU A 21 -15.60 -18.51 -13.26
CA GLU A 21 -15.49 -18.50 -11.81
C GLU A 21 -14.99 -19.87 -11.31
N GLY A 22 -14.06 -19.84 -10.35
CA GLY A 22 -13.49 -21.06 -9.77
C GLY A 22 -12.33 -21.68 -10.56
N THR A 23 -11.90 -21.08 -11.67
CA THR A 23 -10.66 -21.47 -12.35
C THR A 23 -9.42 -21.08 -11.51
N LEU A 24 -8.31 -21.81 -11.67
CA LEU A 24 -7.03 -21.49 -11.04
C LEU A 24 -6.64 -20.01 -11.18
N LYS A 25 -6.83 -19.47 -12.39
CA LYS A 25 -6.53 -18.07 -12.74
C LYS A 25 -7.41 -17.08 -11.96
N ASP A 26 -8.70 -17.39 -11.81
CA ASP A 26 -9.65 -16.55 -11.07
C ASP A 26 -9.24 -16.45 -9.59
N LEU A 27 -9.01 -17.60 -8.95
CA LEU A 27 -8.56 -17.65 -7.56
C LEU A 27 -7.23 -16.95 -7.33
N ARG A 28 -6.25 -17.15 -8.22
CA ARG A 28 -4.96 -16.45 -8.16
C ARG A 28 -5.15 -14.93 -8.23
N LEU A 29 -6.03 -14.45 -9.11
CA LEU A 29 -6.29 -13.02 -9.28
C LEU A 29 -7.06 -12.44 -8.09
N LYS A 30 -8.02 -13.17 -7.51
CA LYS A 30 -8.74 -12.80 -6.29
C LYS A 30 -7.78 -12.63 -5.09
N LEU A 31 -6.83 -13.54 -4.94
CA LEU A 31 -5.74 -13.44 -3.97
C LEU A 31 -4.71 -12.35 -4.32
N GLY A 32 -4.77 -11.76 -5.51
CA GLY A 32 -3.87 -10.72 -5.96
C GLY A 32 -2.46 -11.18 -6.33
N MET A 33 -2.27 -12.49 -6.52
CA MET A 33 -0.96 -13.10 -6.77
C MET A 33 -0.54 -13.04 -8.24
N THR A 34 0.77 -12.94 -8.48
CA THR A 34 1.38 -13.17 -9.78
C THR A 34 1.56 -14.68 -10.04
N GLN A 35 1.75 -15.07 -11.30
CA GLN A 35 2.07 -16.47 -11.63
C GLN A 35 3.38 -16.93 -10.96
N LYS A 36 4.33 -16.01 -10.71
CA LYS A 36 5.59 -16.31 -10.03
C LYS A 36 5.36 -16.57 -8.54
N GLU A 37 4.61 -15.68 -7.87
CA GLU A 37 4.25 -15.86 -6.45
C GLU A 37 3.47 -17.16 -6.23
N LEU A 38 2.52 -17.50 -7.12
CA LEU A 38 1.80 -18.77 -7.03
C LEU A 38 2.71 -19.98 -7.26
N ALA A 39 3.66 -19.87 -8.19
CA ALA A 39 4.63 -20.93 -8.47
C ALA A 39 5.51 -21.20 -7.25
N GLU A 40 6.00 -20.15 -6.59
CA GLU A 40 6.77 -20.23 -5.36
C GLU A 40 5.97 -20.86 -4.22
N LEU A 41 4.70 -20.47 -4.05
CA LEU A 41 3.80 -21.01 -3.02
C LEU A 41 3.46 -22.51 -3.19
N LEU A 42 3.48 -22.98 -4.44
CA LEU A 42 3.19 -24.36 -4.80
C LEU A 42 4.47 -25.18 -5.05
N GLU A 43 5.65 -24.56 -4.92
CA GLU A 43 6.95 -25.18 -5.19
C GLU A 43 7.03 -25.83 -6.60
N VAL A 44 6.36 -25.22 -7.58
CA VAL A 44 6.38 -25.67 -8.97
C VAL A 44 7.01 -24.62 -9.88
N PRO A 45 7.55 -25.01 -11.05
CA PRO A 45 7.98 -24.04 -12.04
C PRO A 45 6.85 -23.10 -12.49
N LYS A 46 7.16 -21.81 -12.70
CA LYS A 46 6.21 -20.83 -13.29
C LYS A 46 5.59 -21.32 -14.61
N THR A 47 6.35 -22.07 -15.40
CA THR A 47 5.88 -22.67 -16.66
C THR A 47 4.71 -23.63 -16.45
N THR A 48 4.69 -24.36 -15.33
CA THR A 48 3.59 -25.25 -14.93
C THR A 48 2.32 -24.45 -14.67
N ILE A 49 2.40 -23.37 -13.89
CA ILE A 49 1.26 -22.46 -13.66
C ILE A 49 0.74 -21.90 -14.97
N CYS A 50 1.64 -21.45 -15.85
CA CYS A 50 1.28 -20.92 -17.15
C CYS A 50 0.57 -21.97 -18.03
N HIS A 51 1.01 -23.23 -17.98
CA HIS A 51 0.37 -24.33 -18.68
C HIS A 51 -1.04 -24.59 -18.14
N TRP A 52 -1.18 -24.71 -16.82
CA TRP A 52 -2.47 -24.94 -16.16
C TRP A 52 -3.50 -23.86 -16.50
N GLU A 53 -3.11 -22.58 -16.41
CA GLU A 53 -4.00 -21.46 -16.74
C GLU A 53 -4.37 -21.38 -18.23
N ARG A 54 -3.49 -21.80 -19.14
CA ARG A 54 -3.74 -21.78 -20.59
C ARG A 54 -4.59 -22.95 -21.08
N LYS A 55 -4.40 -24.13 -20.49
CA LYS A 55 -5.11 -25.36 -20.86
C LYS A 55 -6.39 -25.55 -20.06
N HIS A 56 -6.76 -24.59 -19.21
CA HIS A 56 -7.86 -24.72 -18.26
C HIS A 56 -7.75 -25.98 -17.39
N THR A 57 -6.51 -26.39 -17.09
CA THR A 57 -6.24 -27.50 -16.20
C THR A 57 -6.33 -26.98 -14.78
N ASN A 58 -7.28 -27.51 -14.01
CA ASN A 58 -7.54 -27.11 -12.64
C ASN A 58 -7.24 -28.30 -11.72
N PRO A 59 -6.00 -28.48 -11.24
CA PRO A 59 -5.69 -29.53 -10.28
C PRO A 59 -6.55 -29.35 -9.03
N PRO A 60 -7.42 -30.31 -8.67
CA PRO A 60 -8.39 -30.13 -7.58
C PRO A 60 -7.74 -29.73 -6.26
N ASP A 61 -6.61 -30.33 -5.90
CA ASP A 61 -5.89 -30.04 -4.65
C ASP A 61 -5.40 -28.59 -4.58
N VAL A 62 -4.91 -28.06 -5.71
CA VAL A 62 -4.43 -26.68 -5.83
C VAL A 62 -5.60 -25.69 -5.72
N ILE A 63 -6.72 -26.01 -6.38
CA ILE A 63 -7.94 -25.20 -6.30
C ILE A 63 -8.45 -25.14 -4.86
N HIS A 64 -8.56 -26.28 -4.16
CA HIS A 64 -8.99 -26.32 -2.77
C HIS A 64 -8.03 -25.53 -1.85
N LYS A 65 -6.71 -25.67 -2.05
CA LYS A 65 -5.72 -24.89 -1.29
C LYS A 65 -5.92 -23.39 -1.48
N LEU A 66 -6.12 -22.93 -2.72
CA LEU A 66 -6.33 -21.50 -3.04
C LEU A 66 -7.66 -20.98 -2.52
N GLN A 67 -8.73 -21.77 -2.62
CA GLN A 67 -10.03 -21.42 -2.04
C GLN A 67 -9.93 -21.23 -0.54
N LYS A 68 -9.30 -22.19 0.16
CA LYS A 68 -9.08 -22.10 1.61
C LYS A 68 -8.32 -20.83 1.98
N MET A 69 -7.20 -20.55 1.32
CA MET A 69 -6.42 -19.33 1.59
C MET A 69 -7.23 -18.05 1.30
N HIS A 70 -8.08 -18.07 0.28
CA HIS A 70 -8.93 -16.93 -0.05
C HIS A 70 -9.98 -16.66 1.02
N GLU A 71 -10.65 -17.69 1.53
CA GLU A 71 -11.59 -17.56 2.64
C GLU A 71 -10.86 -17.15 3.93
N ASP A 72 -9.73 -17.78 4.25
CA ASP A 72 -8.91 -17.37 5.40
C ASP A 72 -8.52 -15.89 5.30
N THR A 73 -8.12 -15.40 4.12
CA THR A 73 -7.77 -13.98 3.92
C THR A 73 -8.96 -13.06 4.08
N LYS A 74 -10.14 -13.47 3.59
CA LYS A 74 -11.38 -12.71 3.75
C LYS A 74 -11.80 -12.60 5.21
N ASP A 75 -11.74 -13.69 5.95
CA ASP A 75 -12.12 -13.71 7.37
C ASP A 75 -11.23 -12.81 8.23
N HIS A 76 -9.98 -12.61 7.82
CA HIS A 76 -9.04 -11.70 8.48
C HIS A 76 -9.27 -10.22 8.14
N ILE A 77 -9.99 -9.91 7.05
CA ILE A 77 -10.36 -8.54 6.71
C ILE A 77 -11.58 -8.16 7.54
N LYS A 78 -11.32 -7.59 8.72
CA LYS A 78 -12.35 -7.00 9.55
C LYS A 78 -12.90 -5.75 8.88
N ASP A 79 -14.21 -5.70 8.67
CA ASP A 79 -14.91 -4.47 8.33
C ASP A 79 -15.04 -3.63 9.61
N ASP A 80 -14.10 -2.71 9.79
CA ASP A 80 -14.08 -1.72 10.85
C ASP A 80 -14.88 -0.45 10.49
N GLY A 81 -15.56 -0.44 9.34
CA GLY A 81 -16.30 0.70 8.80
C GLY A 81 -15.42 1.85 8.32
N VAL A 82 -14.09 1.67 8.31
CA VAL A 82 -13.13 2.68 7.84
C VAL A 82 -12.73 2.35 6.41
N ASP A 83 -12.92 3.32 5.52
CA ASP A 83 -12.57 3.13 4.11
C ASP A 83 -11.04 3.02 3.90
N ILE A 84 -10.64 2.27 2.87
CA ILE A 84 -9.22 2.06 2.53
C ILE A 84 -8.53 3.39 2.24
N ILE A 85 -9.23 4.36 1.62
CA ILE A 85 -8.67 5.69 1.32
C ILE A 85 -8.32 6.41 2.62
N GLU A 86 -9.17 6.30 3.64
CA GLU A 86 -8.93 6.90 4.95
C GLU A 86 -7.76 6.22 5.67
N LYS A 87 -7.68 4.88 5.61
CA LYS A 87 -6.54 4.13 6.15
C LYS A 87 -5.23 4.53 5.48
N LEU A 88 -5.18 4.61 4.15
CA LEU A 88 -3.99 5.03 3.39
C LEU A 88 -3.57 6.46 3.73
N SER A 89 -4.55 7.37 3.82
CA SER A 89 -4.31 8.76 4.21
C SER A 89 -3.72 8.83 5.61
N TYR A 90 -4.29 8.09 6.56
CA TYR A 90 -3.77 7.99 7.92
C TYR A 90 -2.33 7.46 7.95
N LEU A 91 -2.04 6.35 7.28
CA LEU A 91 -0.71 5.75 7.23
C LEU A 91 0.32 6.74 6.67
N LYS A 92 0.00 7.36 5.54
CA LYS A 92 0.86 8.35 4.87
C LYS A 92 1.18 9.53 5.79
N HIS A 93 0.17 10.13 6.43
CA HIS A 93 0.36 11.29 7.30
C HIS A 93 1.06 10.93 8.62
N ARG A 94 0.72 9.79 9.22
CA ARG A 94 1.30 9.33 10.49
C ARG A 94 2.79 9.01 10.34
N LEU A 95 3.17 8.42 9.21
CA LEU A 95 4.57 8.06 8.90
C LEU A 95 5.35 9.20 8.21
N GLY A 96 4.67 10.18 7.61
CA GLY A 96 5.32 11.29 6.90
C GLY A 96 6.04 10.85 5.62
N ILE A 97 5.52 9.82 4.95
CA ILE A 97 6.18 9.16 3.81
C ILE A 97 5.55 9.54 2.46
N SER A 98 6.31 9.31 1.39
CA SER A 98 5.84 9.49 0.01
C SER A 98 4.88 8.38 -0.44
N TYR A 99 4.16 8.60 -1.55
CA TYR A 99 3.33 7.55 -2.15
C TYR A 99 4.14 6.33 -2.59
N ASP A 100 5.34 6.53 -3.11
CA ASP A 100 6.23 5.44 -3.52
C ASP A 100 6.69 4.61 -2.32
N SER A 101 7.10 5.29 -1.23
CA SER A 101 7.49 4.62 0.00
C SER A 101 6.32 3.87 0.64
N LEU A 102 5.11 4.45 0.63
CA LEU A 102 3.92 3.77 1.12
C LEU A 102 3.58 2.55 0.26
N ALA A 103 3.67 2.66 -1.07
CA ALA A 103 3.47 1.54 -1.98
C ALA A 103 4.44 0.39 -1.68
N GLN A 104 5.72 0.70 -1.54
CA GLN A 104 6.74 -0.31 -1.22
C GLN A 104 6.49 -0.98 0.14
N LEU A 105 6.06 -0.23 1.15
CA LEU A 105 5.72 -0.78 2.47
C LEU A 105 4.54 -1.74 2.41
N VAL A 106 3.51 -1.46 1.60
CA VAL A 106 2.37 -2.36 1.42
C VAL A 106 2.63 -3.47 0.39
N GLY A 107 3.85 -3.57 -0.15
CA GLY A 107 4.24 -4.58 -1.13
C GLY A 107 3.84 -4.28 -2.58
N ALA A 108 3.40 -3.07 -2.89
CA ALA A 108 3.20 -2.58 -4.26
C ALA A 108 4.50 -1.97 -4.82
N SER A 109 4.67 -2.01 -6.14
CA SER A 109 5.94 -1.59 -6.76
C SER A 109 6.10 -0.07 -6.88
N HIS A 110 5.01 0.66 -7.11
CA HIS A 110 5.02 2.09 -7.41
C HIS A 110 3.89 2.84 -6.71
N GLY A 111 4.13 4.10 -6.36
CA GLY A 111 3.17 4.98 -5.72
C GLY A 111 1.95 5.30 -6.59
N THR A 112 2.02 5.06 -7.91
CA THR A 112 0.85 5.14 -8.80
C THR A 112 -0.25 4.19 -8.36
N SER A 113 0.08 2.99 -7.87
CA SER A 113 -0.94 2.06 -7.33
C SER A 113 -1.71 2.66 -6.17
N VAL A 114 -1.02 3.35 -5.25
CA VAL A 114 -1.65 4.01 -4.10
C VAL A 114 -2.51 5.19 -4.55
N LYS A 115 -2.07 5.95 -5.55
CA LYS A 115 -2.86 7.04 -6.14
C LYS A 115 -4.15 6.51 -6.76
N ASP A 116 -4.06 5.47 -7.58
CA ASP A 116 -5.24 4.85 -8.21
C ASP A 116 -6.25 4.40 -7.14
N TRP A 117 -5.76 3.85 -6.01
CA TRP A 117 -6.62 3.45 -4.90
C TRP A 117 -7.28 4.64 -4.20
N MET A 118 -6.55 5.75 -4.03
CA MET A 118 -7.10 6.98 -3.49
C MET A 118 -8.13 7.64 -4.43
N ASP A 119 -8.00 7.41 -5.74
CA ASP A 119 -8.95 7.88 -6.75
C ASP A 119 -10.17 6.94 -6.89
N GLY A 120 -10.28 5.91 -6.04
CA GLY A 120 -11.44 5.02 -5.94
C GLY A 120 -11.26 3.64 -6.59
N ALA A 121 -10.09 3.32 -7.14
CA ALA A 121 -9.83 1.98 -7.64
C ALA A 121 -9.72 0.97 -6.49
N LYS A 122 -10.46 -0.14 -6.56
CA LYS A 122 -10.42 -1.16 -5.51
C LYS A 122 -9.06 -1.90 -5.51
N PRO A 123 -8.30 -1.89 -4.40
CA PRO A 123 -7.07 -2.65 -4.31
C PRO A 123 -7.34 -4.16 -4.35
N LYS A 124 -6.33 -4.92 -4.74
CA LYS A 124 -6.34 -6.38 -4.62
C LYS A 124 -6.36 -6.78 -3.14
N LEU A 125 -6.95 -7.94 -2.85
CA LEU A 125 -7.17 -8.44 -1.49
C LEU A 125 -5.89 -8.43 -0.62
N LYS A 126 -4.75 -8.84 -1.19
CA LYS A 126 -3.46 -8.83 -0.49
C LYS A 126 -3.05 -7.44 0.02
N TYR A 127 -3.32 -6.39 -0.73
CA TYR A 127 -2.99 -5.02 -0.32
C TYR A 127 -3.97 -4.53 0.74
N VAL A 128 -5.25 -4.88 0.62
CA VAL A 128 -6.26 -4.54 1.65
C VAL A 128 -5.88 -5.13 3.00
N ALA A 129 -5.51 -6.41 3.04
CA ALA A 129 -5.07 -7.08 4.26
C ALA A 129 -3.83 -6.39 4.87
N GLU A 130 -2.84 -6.05 4.03
CA GLU A 130 -1.62 -5.38 4.47
C GLU A 130 -1.88 -3.97 5.03
N ILE A 131 -2.69 -3.17 4.32
CA ILE A 131 -3.09 -1.83 4.73
C ILE A 131 -3.83 -1.88 6.08
N ASN A 132 -4.78 -2.81 6.24
CA ASN A 132 -5.51 -2.99 7.49
C ASN A 132 -4.58 -3.36 8.64
N ARG A 133 -3.67 -4.32 8.42
CA ARG A 133 -2.67 -4.73 9.43
C ARG A 133 -1.84 -3.54 9.89
N MET A 134 -1.30 -2.75 8.95
CA MET A 134 -0.50 -1.56 9.27
C MET A 134 -1.31 -0.49 10.00
N TYR A 135 -2.57 -0.28 9.59
CA TYR A 135 -3.45 0.71 10.20
C TYR A 135 -3.74 0.35 11.65
N ASP A 136 -4.13 -0.89 11.93
CA ASP A 136 -4.45 -1.37 13.26
C ASP A 136 -3.24 -1.29 14.19
N GLU A 137 -2.05 -1.67 13.70
CA GLU A 137 -0.80 -1.57 14.43
C GLU A 137 -0.48 -0.13 14.85
N LEU A 138 -0.55 0.83 13.92
CA LEU A 138 -0.25 2.24 14.20
C LEU A 138 -1.33 2.94 15.03
N LYS A 139 -2.59 2.51 14.90
CA LYS A 139 -3.71 3.03 15.68
C LYS A 139 -3.61 2.56 17.13
N GLY A 140 -3.21 1.31 17.36
CA GLY A 140 -2.96 0.75 18.70
C GLY A 140 -1.74 1.36 19.40
N GLN A 141 -0.74 1.80 18.64
CA GLN A 141 0.43 2.50 19.17
C GLN A 141 0.07 3.93 19.60
N HIS A 142 -0.28 4.09 20.88
CA HIS A 142 -0.43 5.40 21.52
C HIS A 142 0.90 6.17 21.48
N ARG A 143 0.99 7.25 20.69
CA ARG A 143 2.11 8.20 20.83
C ARG A 143 1.88 8.99 22.11
N PRO A 144 2.78 8.99 23.10
CA PRO A 144 2.74 10.02 24.13
C PRO A 144 2.78 11.38 23.44
N LYS A 145 1.88 12.30 23.82
CA LYS A 145 1.86 13.66 23.27
C LYS A 145 3.29 14.21 23.23
N PRO A 146 3.75 14.80 22.12
CA PRO A 146 5.03 15.49 22.14
C PRO A 146 4.98 16.47 23.31
N ARG A 147 5.89 16.31 24.28
CA ARG A 147 6.05 17.31 25.34
C ARG A 147 6.29 18.60 24.58
N LYS A 148 5.30 19.51 24.58
CA LYS A 148 5.51 20.86 24.09
C LYS A 148 6.73 21.35 24.86
N HIS A 149 7.87 21.48 24.20
CA HIS A 149 8.99 22.20 24.77
C HIS A 149 8.42 23.60 24.95
N ARG A 150 8.00 23.93 26.18
CA ARG A 150 7.83 25.34 26.52
C ARG A 150 9.19 25.94 26.16
N PRO A 151 9.26 26.99 25.34
CA PRO A 151 10.49 27.75 25.27
C PRO A 151 10.75 28.14 26.73
N THR A 152 11.74 27.52 27.35
CA THR A 152 12.20 27.93 28.67
C THR A 152 12.76 29.32 28.46
N PHE A 153 11.92 30.31 28.69
CA PHE A 153 12.33 31.68 28.87
C PHE A 153 13.40 31.66 29.96
N CYS A 154 14.63 31.99 29.54
CA CYS A 154 15.85 32.05 30.36
C CYS A 154 16.43 30.67 30.77
N GLN A 155 17.25 30.08 29.88
CA GLN A 155 18.42 29.31 30.31
C GLN A 155 19.57 30.29 30.59
N LEU A 156 19.43 31.14 31.60
CA LEU A 156 20.57 31.89 32.13
C LEU A 156 21.10 31.10 33.31
N ASP A 157 22.35 30.64 33.22
CA ASP A 157 23.02 30.03 34.35
C ASP A 157 23.35 31.14 35.37
N PRO A 158 22.77 31.12 36.59
CA PRO A 158 22.94 32.19 37.56
C PRO A 158 24.39 32.34 38.05
N LEU A 159 25.28 31.38 37.77
CA LEU A 159 26.68 31.42 38.17
C LEU A 159 27.63 31.86 37.06
N ASP A 160 27.18 31.87 35.80
CA ASP A 160 27.99 32.30 34.67
C ASP A 160 27.80 33.80 34.39
N LYS A 161 28.74 34.63 34.86
CA LYS A 161 28.75 36.09 34.64
C LYS A 161 28.80 36.49 33.16
N THR A 162 29.17 35.60 32.24
CA THR A 162 29.21 35.91 30.80
C THR A 162 27.84 35.75 30.13
N SER A 163 26.98 34.86 30.64
CA SER A 163 25.58 34.71 30.21
C SER A 163 24.72 35.96 30.45
N TRP A 164 25.12 36.85 31.37
CA TRP A 164 24.42 38.12 31.65
C TRP A 164 24.79 39.27 30.69
N LYS A 165 25.77 39.07 29.81
CA LYS A 165 26.25 40.09 28.86
C LYS A 165 25.55 39.97 27.49
N ALA A 166 24.24 39.73 27.49
CA ALA A 166 23.48 39.90 26.26
C ALA A 166 23.42 41.41 25.95
N GLU A 167 24.18 41.85 24.93
CA GLU A 167 24.02 43.18 24.35
C GLU A 167 22.60 43.30 23.81
N ILE A 168 21.80 44.16 24.44
CA ILE A 168 20.48 44.53 23.95
C ILE A 168 20.71 45.49 22.79
N GLU A 169 21.02 44.97 21.61
CA GLU A 169 20.76 45.71 20.37
C GLU A 169 19.25 45.75 20.19
N ASN A 170 18.62 46.78 20.74
CA ASN A 170 17.21 47.08 20.54
C ASN A 170 17.05 47.65 19.12
N PRO A 171 16.51 46.92 18.13
CA PRO A 171 16.27 47.49 16.82
C PRO A 171 15.01 48.36 16.95
N VAL A 172 15.22 49.62 17.28
CA VAL A 172 14.41 50.76 16.84
C VAL A 172 12.89 50.52 16.93
N ILE A 173 12.32 50.89 18.06
CA ILE A 173 10.91 51.29 18.12
C ILE A 173 10.80 52.62 17.34
N ALA A 174 10.57 52.53 16.02
CA ALA A 174 10.18 53.68 15.22
C ALA A 174 8.67 53.89 15.38
N TRP A 175 8.29 54.90 16.16
CA TRP A 175 6.96 55.49 16.05
C TRP A 175 6.94 56.43 14.84
N ARG A 176 6.01 56.22 13.90
CA ARG A 176 5.44 57.26 13.06
C ARG A 176 3.93 57.18 13.14
#